data_AF-W9EH35-F1
#
_entry.id   AF-W9EH35-F1
#
_cell.length_a   1.000
_cell.length_b   1.000
_cell.length_c   1.000
_cell.angle_alpha   90.00
_cell.angle_beta   90.00
_cell.angle_gamma   90.00
#
_symmetry.space_group_name_H-M   'P 1'
#
loop_
_entity.id
_entity.type
_entity.pdbx_description
1 polymer ?
#
loop_
_entity_poly.entity_id
_entity_poly.type
_entity_poly.pdbx_seq_one_letter_code
_entity_poly.pdbx_strand_id
1 'polypeptide(L)'
;MAEKDNYENNWDGFLSQKAYQVDTNKYGKSSVKENFEFKGQKYHVVYVLNEPAFVSKKGSRYPVLEVSKMISNNIKASIKNELGQVDVGCNNFGIFRIPRQDNVIYFQSEMTVKFSELLNWSKKFYQVHKPKLQVIKSNKTTYGKQVDQPWFDWLLHKTDIKPGMGIGRHNTVLTLALACYSSRMNENDCYDLLDQFNTNLKVSLNQRDVDRCIRDAYSGIYKGASSIYINELIETWASTSEQTKLKQVKSNSWYKFAKKREDRKYSHKSEWKQDLITFFNKVATNNENVVISTRKIQQNLGISPSSLSRALKSLKKENKLIIKDTGFNKKKAYTTLYTLVRQLQNKKEQYRIDVLKDITEENINELSQLEQQLKSLKQENKNTIIVDIGDLDTG
;
A
#
# COMPACT_ATOMS: atom_id res chain seq x y z
N MET A 1 -46.53 -41.14 3.70
CA MET A 1 -46.68 -40.22 2.56
C MET A 1 -47.83 -39.28 2.91
N ALA A 2 -47.51 -38.05 3.33
CA ALA A 2 -48.52 -37.04 3.63
C ALA A 2 -48.76 -36.22 2.35
N GLU A 3 -50.04 -36.09 2.00
CA GLU A 3 -50.55 -35.50 0.76
C GLU A 3 -50.14 -34.04 0.58
N LYS A 4 -49.95 -33.68 -0.69
CA LYS A 4 -49.39 -32.41 -1.16
C LYS A 4 -50.41 -31.26 -1.20
N ASP A 5 -51.64 -31.46 -0.72
CA ASP A 5 -52.80 -30.69 -1.19
C ASP A 5 -53.36 -29.66 -0.20
N ASN A 6 -52.56 -29.13 0.73
CA ASN A 6 -53.07 -28.15 1.71
C ASN A 6 -52.28 -26.85 1.85
N TYR A 7 -51.37 -26.54 0.92
CA TYR A 7 -50.65 -25.26 0.94
C TYR A 7 -51.28 -24.16 0.08
N GLU A 8 -52.11 -24.47 -0.91
CA GLU A 8 -52.71 -23.45 -1.79
C GLU A 8 -53.92 -22.76 -1.15
N ASN A 9 -54.76 -23.49 -0.41
CA ASN A 9 -56.00 -22.94 0.17
C ASN A 9 -55.80 -21.91 1.30
N ASN A 10 -54.59 -21.77 1.86
CA ASN A 10 -54.30 -20.79 2.91
C ASN A 10 -53.74 -19.46 2.37
N TRP A 11 -53.42 -19.36 1.08
CA TRP A 11 -52.94 -18.12 0.46
C TRP A 11 -54.05 -17.29 -0.21
N ASP A 12 -55.18 -17.90 -0.56
CA ASP A 12 -56.31 -17.22 -1.22
C ASP A 12 -56.97 -16.13 -0.35
N GLY A 13 -56.78 -16.17 0.97
CA GLY A 13 -57.25 -15.10 1.86
C GLY A 13 -56.49 -13.78 1.70
N PHE A 14 -55.23 -13.81 1.25
CA PHE A 14 -54.38 -12.62 1.15
C PHE A 14 -54.62 -11.82 -0.15
N LEU A 15 -55.19 -12.48 -1.17
CA LEU A 15 -55.51 -11.88 -2.47
C LEU A 15 -57.02 -11.85 -2.78
N SER A 16 -57.88 -12.24 -1.84
CA SER A 16 -59.33 -12.17 -2.06
C SER A 16 -59.78 -10.71 -2.20
N GLN A 17 -60.69 -10.46 -3.15
CA GLN A 17 -61.28 -9.14 -3.45
C GLN A 17 -61.93 -8.44 -2.24
N LYS A 18 -62.07 -9.10 -1.08
CA LYS A 18 -62.52 -8.49 0.18
C LYS A 18 -61.45 -7.66 0.89
N ALA A 19 -60.16 -7.84 0.58
CA ALA A 19 -59.08 -6.95 1.05
C ALA A 19 -59.05 -5.61 0.29
N TYR A 20 -59.81 -5.49 -0.79
CA TYR A 20 -59.85 -4.35 -1.72
C TYR A 20 -61.03 -3.40 -1.52
N GLN A 21 -61.67 -3.39 -0.35
CA GLN A 21 -62.49 -2.23 0.04
C GLN A 21 -61.60 -1.22 0.76
N VAL A 22 -60.96 -0.36 -0.05
CA VAL A 22 -60.40 0.90 0.45
C VAL A 22 -61.57 1.72 0.96
N ASP A 23 -61.64 1.90 2.28
CA ASP A 23 -62.53 2.88 2.88
C ASP A 23 -61.96 4.28 2.56
N THR A 24 -62.31 4.79 1.38
CA THR A 24 -61.83 6.07 0.83
C THR A 24 -62.25 7.27 1.68
N ASN A 25 -63.12 7.06 2.67
CA ASN A 25 -63.57 8.11 3.59
C ASN A 25 -62.65 8.30 4.80
N LYS A 26 -61.71 7.38 5.07
CA LYS A 26 -60.83 7.48 6.24
C LYS A 26 -59.52 8.24 5.99
N TYR A 27 -59.05 8.29 4.75
CA TYR A 27 -57.78 8.93 4.40
C TYR A 27 -58.01 9.95 3.28
N GLY A 28 -58.45 11.14 3.69
CA GLY A 28 -58.62 12.28 2.81
C GLY A 28 -57.31 12.66 2.12
N LYS A 29 -57.40 13.06 0.85
CA LYS A 29 -56.34 13.73 0.11
C LYS A 29 -55.96 15.01 0.84
N SER A 30 -54.89 14.97 1.62
CA SER A 30 -54.18 16.18 2.04
C SER A 30 -52.69 15.91 1.99
N SER A 31 -51.99 16.86 1.40
CA SER A 31 -50.54 17.00 1.41
C SER A 31 -50.04 17.10 2.86
N VAL A 32 -49.52 15.99 3.38
CA VAL A 32 -49.06 15.91 4.76
C VAL A 32 -47.53 16.02 4.80
N LYS A 33 -47.03 17.24 5.04
CA LYS A 33 -45.83 17.47 5.85
C LYS A 33 -46.29 17.43 7.31
N GLU A 34 -46.45 16.25 7.90
CA GLU A 34 -46.62 16.13 9.35
C GLU A 34 -45.30 15.62 9.94
N ASN A 35 -44.79 16.37 10.90
CA ASN A 35 -43.74 15.93 11.79
C ASN A 35 -44.31 14.77 12.62
N PHE A 36 -43.95 13.54 12.28
CA PHE A 36 -44.28 12.37 13.08
C PHE A 36 -43.55 12.45 14.42
N GLU A 37 -44.28 12.77 15.49
CA GLU A 37 -43.76 12.75 16.85
C GLU A 37 -43.83 11.31 17.40
N PHE A 38 -42.74 10.56 17.22
CA PHE A 38 -42.66 9.14 17.57
C PHE A 38 -42.39 8.92 19.07
N LYS A 39 -43.45 8.90 19.90
CA LYS A 39 -43.35 8.50 21.32
C LYS A 39 -43.28 6.97 21.47
N GLY A 40 -42.08 6.42 21.57
CA GLY A 40 -41.81 5.10 22.18
C GLY A 40 -42.31 3.83 21.47
N GLN A 41 -42.90 3.95 20.27
CA GLN A 41 -43.42 2.81 19.50
C GLN A 41 -42.36 2.27 18.53
N LYS A 42 -42.30 0.93 18.39
CA LYS A 42 -41.40 0.23 17.47
C LYS A 42 -42.16 -0.16 16.21
N TYR A 43 -41.58 0.13 15.05
CA TYR A 43 -42.20 -0.11 13.75
C TYR A 43 -41.35 -1.08 12.91
N HIS A 44 -42.01 -1.82 12.03
CA HIS A 44 -41.37 -2.63 11.01
C HIS A 44 -41.81 -2.15 9.64
N VAL A 45 -40.90 -2.17 8.68
CA VAL A 45 -41.18 -1.83 7.28
C VAL A 45 -41.06 -3.11 6.45
N VAL A 46 -42.09 -3.41 5.67
CA VAL A 46 -42.12 -4.57 4.78
C VAL A 46 -42.24 -4.06 3.34
N TYR A 47 -41.28 -4.45 2.50
CA TYR A 47 -41.34 -4.21 1.06
C TYR A 47 -41.89 -5.45 0.37
N VAL A 48 -42.99 -5.29 -0.36
CA VAL A 48 -43.61 -6.37 -1.12
C VAL A 48 -43.07 -6.35 -2.54
N LEU A 49 -42.58 -7.49 -3.00
CA LEU A 49 -42.13 -7.64 -4.38
C LEU A 49 -43.33 -7.82 -5.31
N ASN A 50 -43.26 -7.21 -6.49
CA ASN A 50 -44.29 -7.40 -7.52
C ASN A 50 -44.34 -8.87 -8.00
N GLU A 51 -43.19 -9.52 -8.08
CA GLU A 51 -43.06 -10.92 -8.51
C GLU A 51 -42.21 -11.71 -7.50
N PRO A 52 -42.49 -13.01 -7.31
CA PRO A 52 -41.71 -13.85 -6.40
C PRO A 52 -40.27 -14.04 -6.89
N ALA A 53 -39.32 -14.04 -5.96
CA ALA A 53 -37.93 -14.40 -6.24
C ALA A 53 -37.73 -15.91 -6.06
N PHE A 54 -37.56 -16.63 -7.17
CA PHE A 54 -37.42 -18.09 -7.15
C PHE A 54 -36.07 -18.55 -6.57
N VAL A 55 -36.12 -19.39 -5.55
CA VAL A 55 -34.92 -19.94 -4.91
C VAL A 55 -34.43 -21.17 -5.68
N SER A 56 -33.24 -21.09 -6.26
CA SER A 56 -32.54 -22.25 -6.84
C SER A 56 -31.25 -22.54 -6.08
N LYS A 57 -30.95 -23.83 -5.90
CA LYS A 57 -29.70 -24.29 -5.27
C LYS A 57 -28.61 -24.38 -6.33
N LYS A 58 -27.44 -23.81 -6.07
CA LYS A 58 -26.24 -23.93 -6.91
C LYS A 58 -25.08 -24.45 -6.07
N GLY A 59 -24.83 -25.76 -6.14
CA GLY A 59 -23.88 -26.45 -5.26
C GLY A 59 -24.38 -26.42 -3.81
N SER A 60 -23.55 -25.95 -2.87
CA SER A 60 -23.93 -25.75 -1.46
C SER A 60 -24.59 -24.39 -1.17
N ARG A 61 -24.79 -23.54 -2.20
CA ARG A 61 -25.21 -22.15 -2.04
C ARG A 61 -26.61 -21.90 -2.58
N TYR A 62 -27.25 -20.86 -2.04
CA TYR A 62 -28.54 -20.34 -2.50
C TYR A 62 -28.35 -18.89 -2.94
N PRO A 63 -28.01 -18.63 -4.22
CA PRO A 63 -27.64 -17.30 -4.69
C PRO A 63 -28.70 -16.24 -4.43
N VAL A 64 -29.98 -16.58 -4.62
CA VAL A 64 -31.09 -15.64 -4.38
C VAL A 64 -31.17 -15.23 -2.92
N LEU A 65 -30.97 -16.17 -1.98
CA LEU A 65 -30.95 -15.85 -0.55
C LEU A 65 -29.75 -14.97 -0.18
N GLU A 66 -28.58 -15.23 -0.74
CA GLU A 66 -27.39 -14.39 -0.53
C GLU A 66 -27.61 -12.97 -1.05
N VAL A 67 -28.16 -12.83 -2.26
CA VAL A 67 -28.49 -11.54 -2.87
C VAL A 67 -29.55 -10.80 -2.05
N SER A 68 -30.61 -11.49 -1.61
CA SER A 68 -31.65 -10.90 -0.76
C SER A 68 -31.10 -10.42 0.58
N LYS A 69 -30.15 -11.16 1.19
CA LYS A 69 -29.44 -10.67 2.40
C LYS A 69 -28.67 -9.38 2.12
N MET A 70 -27.96 -9.30 0.99
CA MET A 70 -27.22 -8.09 0.63
C MET A 70 -28.14 -6.89 0.39
N ILE A 71 -29.26 -7.12 -0.33
CA ILE A 71 -30.29 -6.12 -0.53
C ILE A 71 -30.84 -5.62 0.82
N SER A 72 -31.27 -6.54 1.69
CA SER A 72 -31.81 -6.19 3.01
C SER A 72 -30.82 -5.39 3.84
N ASN A 73 -29.55 -5.79 3.88
CA ASN A 73 -28.51 -5.04 4.58
C ASN A 73 -28.32 -3.63 4.01
N ASN A 74 -28.37 -3.47 2.68
CA ASN A 74 -28.25 -2.16 2.04
C ASN A 74 -29.46 -1.26 2.32
N ILE A 75 -30.67 -1.81 2.37
CA ILE A 75 -31.89 -1.08 2.79
C ILE A 75 -31.74 -0.60 4.23
N LYS A 76 -31.32 -1.47 5.15
CA LYS A 76 -31.10 -1.06 6.56
C LYS A 76 -30.05 0.05 6.66
N ALA A 77 -28.96 -0.08 5.91
CA ALA A 77 -27.90 0.93 5.88
C ALA A 77 -28.41 2.26 5.31
N SER A 78 -29.21 2.25 4.23
CA SER A 78 -29.78 3.48 3.66
C SER A 78 -30.73 4.15 4.64
N ILE A 79 -31.60 3.39 5.30
CA ILE A 79 -32.54 3.95 6.30
C ILE A 79 -31.78 4.44 7.53
N LYS A 80 -30.72 3.74 7.99
CA LYS A 80 -29.87 4.20 9.10
C LYS A 80 -29.20 5.53 8.77
N ASN A 81 -28.77 5.74 7.52
CA ASN A 81 -28.17 7.01 7.11
C ASN A 81 -29.15 8.19 7.19
N GLU A 82 -30.44 7.96 6.93
CA GLU A 82 -31.48 9.00 6.93
C GLU A 82 -32.10 9.22 8.33
N LEU A 83 -32.44 8.15 9.05
CA LEU A 83 -33.21 8.21 10.30
C LEU A 83 -32.35 8.01 11.56
N GLY A 84 -31.11 7.51 11.44
CA GLY A 84 -30.17 7.26 12.54
C GLY A 84 -30.53 6.11 13.49
N GLN A 85 -31.82 5.92 13.81
CA GLN A 85 -32.33 4.98 14.81
C GLN A 85 -32.90 3.70 14.18
N VAL A 86 -32.06 2.95 13.47
CA VAL A 86 -32.44 1.69 12.82
C VAL A 86 -31.62 0.53 13.39
N ASP A 87 -32.29 -0.56 13.75
CA ASP A 87 -31.64 -1.83 14.11
C ASP A 87 -31.10 -2.52 12.84
N VAL A 88 -29.79 -2.40 12.60
CA VAL A 88 -29.14 -2.99 11.43
C VAL A 88 -28.84 -4.48 11.67
N GLY A 89 -28.64 -4.84 12.95
CA GLY A 89 -28.38 -6.21 13.41
C GLY A 89 -29.57 -7.17 13.32
N CYS A 90 -30.78 -6.68 13.07
CA CYS A 90 -31.98 -7.52 12.92
C CYS A 90 -31.80 -8.62 11.84
N ASN A 91 -32.37 -9.80 12.06
CA ASN A 91 -32.22 -10.92 11.12
C ASN A 91 -32.91 -10.63 9.77
N ASN A 92 -32.21 -10.84 8.65
CA ASN A 92 -32.74 -10.65 7.30
C ASN A 92 -33.90 -11.59 6.92
N PHE A 93 -33.96 -12.77 7.56
CA PHE A 93 -34.99 -13.79 7.36
C PHE A 93 -35.63 -14.19 8.68
N GLY A 94 -35.73 -13.24 9.62
CA GLY A 94 -36.33 -13.47 10.92
C GLY A 94 -37.85 -13.66 10.85
N ILE A 95 -38.42 -14.04 11.99
CA ILE A 95 -39.87 -14.03 12.16
C ILE A 95 -40.28 -12.59 12.47
N PHE A 96 -41.20 -12.05 11.68
CA PHE A 96 -41.73 -10.70 11.86
C PHE A 96 -43.24 -10.75 12.14
N ARG A 97 -43.76 -9.68 12.74
CA ARG A 97 -45.21 -9.53 12.91
C ARG A 97 -45.87 -9.47 11.54
N ILE A 98 -46.87 -10.33 11.34
CA ILE A 98 -47.65 -10.38 10.10
C ILE A 98 -48.47 -9.08 9.99
N PRO A 99 -48.38 -8.34 8.86
CA PRO A 99 -49.23 -7.18 8.62
C PRO A 99 -50.72 -7.57 8.63
N ARG A 100 -51.51 -6.83 9.41
CA ARG A 100 -52.96 -6.98 9.54
C ARG A 100 -53.60 -5.59 9.61
N GLN A 101 -54.89 -5.51 9.32
CA GLN A 101 -55.62 -4.24 9.32
C GLN A 101 -55.54 -3.49 10.66
N ASP A 102 -55.41 -4.21 11.78
CA ASP A 102 -55.29 -3.66 13.13
C ASP A 102 -53.89 -3.13 13.49
N ASN A 103 -52.84 -3.55 12.77
CA ASN A 103 -51.44 -3.26 13.13
C ASN A 103 -50.64 -2.51 12.04
N VAL A 104 -51.27 -2.25 10.89
CA VAL A 104 -50.68 -1.49 9.79
C VAL A 104 -51.02 -0.01 9.95
N ILE A 105 -49.98 0.81 10.06
CA ILE A 105 -50.12 2.27 10.23
C ILE A 105 -50.15 2.99 8.89
N TYR A 106 -49.42 2.45 7.91
CA TYR A 106 -49.31 2.99 6.57
C TYR A 106 -49.16 1.84 5.58
N PHE A 107 -49.94 1.89 4.50
CA PHE A 107 -49.90 0.91 3.43
C PHE A 107 -50.18 1.60 2.10
N GLN A 108 -49.29 1.38 1.13
CA GLN A 108 -49.44 1.87 -0.23
C GLN A 108 -49.41 0.68 -1.17
N SER A 109 -50.56 0.32 -1.74
CA SER A 109 -50.72 -0.90 -2.52
C SER A 109 -49.95 -0.88 -3.84
N GLU A 110 -49.77 0.32 -4.40
CA GLU A 110 -49.10 0.55 -5.68
C GLU A 110 -47.58 0.56 -5.54
N MET A 111 -47.06 0.63 -4.31
CA MET A 111 -45.63 0.69 -4.02
C MET A 111 -44.99 -0.71 -3.97
N THR A 112 -45.18 -1.48 -5.04
CA THR A 112 -44.47 -2.76 -5.23
C THR A 112 -43.21 -2.54 -6.06
N VAL A 113 -42.18 -3.35 -5.81
CA VAL A 113 -40.89 -3.20 -6.49
C VAL A 113 -40.50 -4.51 -7.14
N LYS A 114 -39.96 -4.47 -8.36
CA LYS A 114 -39.41 -5.67 -9.00
C LYS A 114 -38.09 -6.05 -8.34
N PHE A 115 -37.85 -7.34 -8.15
CA PHE A 115 -36.60 -7.81 -7.55
C PHE A 115 -35.35 -7.32 -8.30
N SER A 116 -35.42 -7.26 -9.64
CA SER A 116 -34.35 -6.75 -10.50
C SER A 116 -34.03 -5.27 -10.25
N GLU A 117 -35.05 -4.44 -10.05
CA GLU A 117 -34.91 -3.01 -9.73
C GLU A 117 -34.26 -2.82 -8.37
N LEU A 118 -34.73 -3.57 -7.37
CA LEU A 118 -34.17 -3.54 -6.02
C LEU A 118 -32.72 -4.01 -5.99
N LEU A 119 -32.38 -5.04 -6.78
CA LEU A 119 -31.01 -5.49 -6.98
C LEU A 119 -30.14 -4.41 -7.64
N ASN A 120 -30.63 -3.74 -8.68
CA ASN A 120 -29.91 -2.69 -9.38
C ASN A 120 -29.68 -1.47 -8.47
N TRP A 121 -30.69 -1.06 -7.71
CA TRP A 121 -30.57 -0.04 -6.68
C TRP A 121 -29.50 -0.45 -5.63
N SER A 122 -29.58 -1.67 -5.13
CA SER A 122 -28.64 -2.19 -4.13
C SER A 122 -27.19 -2.20 -4.64
N LYS A 123 -26.97 -2.55 -5.90
CA LYS A 123 -25.64 -2.45 -6.55
C LYS A 123 -25.14 -1.00 -6.59
N LYS A 124 -25.99 -0.05 -6.99
CA LYS A 124 -25.63 1.38 -7.04
C LYS A 124 -25.31 1.92 -5.63
N PHE A 125 -26.16 1.61 -4.66
CA PHE A 125 -25.97 1.99 -3.26
C PHE A 125 -24.63 1.45 -2.73
N TYR A 126 -24.36 0.17 -2.96
CA TYR A 126 -23.11 -0.47 -2.54
C TYR A 126 -21.88 0.12 -3.22
N GLN A 127 -21.94 0.54 -4.48
CA GLN A 127 -20.81 1.18 -5.16
C GLN A 127 -20.43 2.53 -4.53
N VAL A 128 -21.44 3.34 -4.18
CA VAL A 128 -21.23 4.64 -3.53
C VAL A 128 -20.73 4.47 -2.09
N HIS A 129 -21.33 3.53 -1.35
CA HIS A 129 -21.03 3.28 0.06
C HIS A 129 -20.04 2.14 0.27
N LYS A 130 -19.29 1.78 -0.78
CA LYS A 130 -18.36 0.65 -0.72
C LYS A 130 -17.33 0.92 0.37
N PRO A 131 -17.12 0.00 1.33
CA PRO A 131 -16.02 0.15 2.27
C PRO A 131 -14.72 0.27 1.47
N LYS A 132 -13.92 1.30 1.78
CA LYS A 132 -12.61 1.50 1.13
C LYS A 132 -11.83 0.20 1.28
N LEU A 133 -11.46 -0.40 0.14
CA LEU A 133 -10.68 -1.64 0.13
C LEU A 133 -9.37 -1.38 0.87
N GLN A 134 -9.22 -1.99 2.03
CA GLN A 134 -7.95 -1.99 2.73
C GLN A 134 -7.12 -3.13 2.16
N VAL A 135 -5.90 -2.80 1.71
CA VAL A 135 -4.92 -3.82 1.32
C VAL A 135 -4.58 -4.58 2.59
N ILE A 136 -5.18 -5.75 2.75
CA ILE A 136 -4.76 -6.74 3.73
C ILE A 136 -3.39 -7.22 3.26
N LYS A 137 -2.33 -6.87 3.99
CA LYS A 137 -1.00 -7.44 3.74
C LYS A 137 -1.12 -8.95 3.93
N SER A 138 -0.82 -9.73 2.90
CA SER A 138 -0.66 -11.19 2.95
C SER A 138 0.61 -11.63 3.69
N ASN A 139 1.25 -10.71 4.42
CA ASN A 139 2.23 -11.14 5.41
C ASN A 139 1.43 -11.94 6.42
N LYS A 140 1.97 -13.08 6.87
CA LYS A 140 1.46 -13.83 8.02
C LYS A 140 1.53 -12.99 9.30
N THR A 141 0.90 -11.81 9.35
CA THR A 141 0.27 -11.39 10.58
C THR A 141 -0.82 -12.42 10.76
N THR A 142 -0.52 -13.44 11.56
CA THR A 142 -1.55 -14.11 12.36
C THR A 142 -2.42 -12.98 12.85
N TYR A 143 -3.61 -12.80 12.26
CA TYR A 143 -4.59 -11.93 12.89
C TYR A 143 -4.66 -12.48 14.30
N GLY A 144 -4.27 -11.65 15.30
CA GLY A 144 -4.32 -12.07 16.69
C GLY A 144 -5.68 -12.69 16.94
N LYS A 145 -5.74 -13.72 17.78
CA LYS A 145 -7.00 -14.44 18.00
C LYS A 145 -8.08 -13.40 18.33
N GLN A 146 -9.33 -13.62 17.92
CA GLN A 146 -10.38 -12.65 18.18
C GLN A 146 -10.54 -12.38 19.68
N VAL A 147 -10.25 -13.37 20.51
CA VAL A 147 -10.18 -13.25 21.98
C VAL A 147 -9.05 -12.32 22.48
N ASP A 148 -7.97 -12.16 21.72
CA ASP A 148 -6.85 -11.27 22.08
C ASP A 148 -7.14 -9.79 21.71
N GLN A 149 -8.25 -9.53 21.01
CA GLN A 149 -8.59 -8.18 20.59
C GLN A 149 -9.18 -7.37 21.76
N PRO A 150 -8.86 -6.07 21.90
CA PRO A 150 -9.34 -5.26 23.03
C PRO A 150 -10.86 -5.16 23.15
N TRP A 151 -11.59 -5.32 22.04
CA TRP A 151 -13.06 -5.31 22.08
C TRP A 151 -13.62 -6.54 22.80
N PHE A 152 -12.93 -7.68 22.77
CA PHE A 152 -13.41 -8.93 23.36
C PHE A 152 -13.35 -8.84 24.89
N ASP A 153 -12.19 -8.45 25.41
CA ASP A 153 -11.99 -8.19 26.85
C ASP A 153 -12.93 -7.10 27.37
N TRP A 154 -13.08 -6.01 26.61
CA TRP A 154 -14.03 -4.96 26.96
C TRP A 154 -15.47 -5.49 27.06
N LEU A 155 -15.91 -6.30 26.10
CA LEU A 155 -17.27 -6.83 26.07
C LEU A 155 -17.54 -7.82 27.21
N LEU A 156 -16.53 -8.62 27.60
CA LEU A 156 -16.63 -9.53 28.75
C LEU A 156 -16.84 -8.79 30.07
N HIS A 157 -16.30 -7.59 30.23
CA HIS A 157 -16.44 -6.80 31.44
C HIS A 157 -17.69 -5.91 31.45
N LYS A 158 -18.50 -5.90 30.38
CA LYS A 158 -19.74 -5.12 30.32
C LYS A 158 -20.92 -5.87 30.94
N THR A 159 -21.33 -5.38 32.11
CA THR A 159 -22.39 -5.99 32.94
C THR A 159 -23.78 -5.37 32.75
N ASP A 160 -23.87 -4.22 32.09
CA ASP A 160 -25.08 -3.40 31.95
C ASP A 160 -25.87 -3.61 30.65
N ILE A 161 -25.58 -4.71 29.94
CA ILE A 161 -26.25 -5.08 28.68
C ILE A 161 -27.68 -5.55 28.97
N LYS A 162 -28.66 -4.84 28.42
CA LYS A 162 -30.11 -5.06 28.64
C LYS A 162 -30.85 -5.46 27.36
N PRO A 163 -31.99 -6.15 27.45
CA PRO A 163 -32.87 -6.36 26.31
C PRO A 163 -33.52 -5.03 25.87
N GLY A 164 -33.80 -4.89 24.56
CA GLY A 164 -34.68 -3.83 24.03
C GLY A 164 -34.02 -2.67 23.29
N MET A 165 -32.69 -2.52 23.36
CA MET A 165 -31.88 -1.47 22.72
C MET A 165 -31.28 -1.90 21.37
N GLY A 166 -31.99 -2.72 20.59
CA GLY A 166 -31.46 -3.35 19.37
C GLY A 166 -30.66 -4.60 19.72
N ILE A 167 -29.34 -4.57 19.47
CA ILE A 167 -28.45 -5.69 19.79
C ILE A 167 -28.26 -5.82 21.30
N GLY A 168 -28.81 -6.89 21.87
CA GLY A 168 -28.75 -7.17 23.30
C GLY A 168 -27.94 -8.42 23.66
N ARG A 169 -28.19 -8.91 24.88
CA ARG A 169 -27.41 -9.97 25.55
C ARG A 169 -27.23 -11.26 24.72
N HIS A 170 -28.27 -11.71 24.01
CA HIS A 170 -28.20 -12.90 23.14
C HIS A 170 -27.14 -12.74 22.04
N ASN A 171 -27.15 -11.58 21.37
CA ASN A 171 -26.18 -11.30 20.32
C ASN A 171 -24.77 -11.12 20.90
N THR A 172 -24.64 -10.58 22.11
CA THR A 172 -23.37 -10.49 22.83
C THR A 172 -22.78 -11.87 23.09
N VAL A 173 -23.55 -12.77 23.71
CA VAL A 173 -23.10 -14.14 24.02
C VAL A 173 -22.73 -14.89 22.74
N LEU A 174 -23.55 -14.81 21.70
CA LEU A 174 -23.23 -15.44 20.41
C LEU A 174 -21.96 -14.84 19.78
N THR A 175 -21.77 -13.52 19.84
CA THR A 175 -20.58 -12.86 19.28
C THR A 175 -19.31 -13.26 20.03
N LEU A 176 -19.37 -13.36 21.37
CA LEU A 176 -18.27 -13.86 22.20
C LEU A 176 -17.98 -15.34 21.90
N ALA A 177 -19.00 -16.19 21.83
CA ALA A 177 -18.84 -17.60 21.49
C ALA A 177 -18.18 -17.81 20.11
N LEU A 178 -18.59 -17.03 19.11
CA LEU A 178 -17.98 -17.05 17.78
C LEU A 178 -16.51 -16.60 17.78
N ALA A 179 -16.15 -15.65 18.65
CA ALA A 179 -14.78 -15.24 18.83
C ALA A 179 -13.94 -16.34 19.50
N CYS A 180 -14.46 -17.01 20.53
CA CYS A 180 -13.83 -18.18 21.15
C CYS A 180 -13.60 -19.30 20.12
N TYR A 181 -14.63 -19.67 19.36
CA TYR A 181 -14.57 -20.69 18.32
C TYR A 181 -13.51 -20.37 17.26
N SER A 182 -13.54 -19.16 16.68
CA SER A 182 -12.56 -18.76 15.66
C SER A 182 -11.12 -18.67 16.19
N SER A 183 -10.98 -18.50 17.50
CA SER A 183 -9.71 -18.46 18.23
C SER A 183 -9.20 -19.84 18.67
N ARG A 184 -9.93 -20.91 18.30
CA ARG A 184 -9.65 -22.31 18.64
C ARG A 184 -9.69 -22.59 20.15
N MET A 185 -10.56 -21.89 20.89
CA MET A 185 -10.88 -22.23 22.27
C MET A 185 -11.76 -23.48 22.29
N ASN A 186 -11.61 -24.35 23.28
CA ASN A 186 -12.45 -25.54 23.40
C ASN A 186 -13.89 -25.16 23.79
N GLU A 187 -14.87 -26.01 23.46
CA GLU A 187 -16.29 -25.72 23.74
C GLU A 187 -16.56 -25.61 25.25
N ASN A 188 -15.95 -26.49 26.05
CA ASN A 188 -16.06 -26.44 27.52
C ASN A 188 -15.44 -25.17 28.12
N ASP A 189 -14.26 -24.77 27.66
CA ASP A 189 -13.62 -23.54 28.14
C ASP A 189 -14.46 -22.30 27.77
N CYS A 190 -15.06 -22.31 26.57
CA CYS A 190 -15.98 -21.27 26.14
C CYS A 190 -17.26 -21.26 26.99
N TYR A 191 -17.76 -22.43 27.38
CA TYR A 191 -18.89 -22.56 28.27
C TYR A 191 -18.60 -21.93 29.64
N ASP A 192 -17.49 -22.30 30.27
CA ASP A 192 -17.10 -21.76 31.58
C ASP A 192 -16.93 -20.23 31.55
N LEU A 193 -16.31 -19.72 30.48
CA LEU A 193 -16.13 -18.29 30.26
C LEU A 193 -17.46 -17.55 30.09
N LEU A 194 -18.39 -18.11 29.31
CA LEU A 194 -19.69 -17.48 29.05
C LEU A 194 -20.68 -17.65 30.21
N ASP A 195 -20.53 -18.69 31.01
CA ASP A 195 -21.28 -18.91 32.25
C ASP A 195 -20.92 -17.85 33.30
N GLN A 196 -19.63 -17.59 33.49
CA GLN A 196 -19.14 -16.50 34.34
C GLN A 196 -19.59 -15.14 33.82
N PHE A 197 -19.47 -14.90 32.51
CA PHE A 197 -19.97 -13.67 31.89
C PHE A 197 -21.47 -13.48 32.15
N ASN A 198 -22.29 -14.51 31.92
CA ASN A 198 -23.74 -14.46 32.09
C ASN A 198 -24.14 -14.21 33.55
N THR A 199 -23.38 -14.77 34.50
CA THR A 199 -23.56 -14.54 35.94
C THR A 199 -23.25 -13.09 36.33
N ASN A 200 -22.27 -12.47 35.69
CA ASN A 200 -21.88 -11.08 35.94
C ASN A 200 -22.84 -10.04 35.32
N LEU A 201 -23.74 -10.44 34.42
CA LEU A 201 -24.74 -9.54 33.84
C LEU A 201 -25.78 -9.14 34.91
N LYS A 202 -26.10 -7.83 34.98
CA LYS A 202 -27.18 -7.32 35.86
C LYS A 202 -28.53 -7.98 35.59
N VAL A 203 -28.75 -8.38 34.34
CA VAL A 203 -29.89 -9.21 33.95
C VAL A 203 -29.29 -10.37 33.16
N SER A 204 -29.31 -11.58 33.72
CA SER A 204 -28.76 -12.79 33.09
C SER A 204 -29.71 -13.40 32.06
N LEU A 205 -29.15 -14.06 31.03
CA LEU A 205 -29.91 -14.94 30.15
C LEU A 205 -30.23 -16.26 30.84
N ASN A 206 -31.26 -16.93 30.34
CA ASN A 206 -31.51 -18.33 30.66
C ASN A 206 -30.35 -19.18 30.16
N GLN A 207 -29.87 -20.12 30.98
CA GLN A 207 -28.75 -21.00 30.62
C GLN A 207 -28.98 -21.74 29.30
N ARG A 208 -30.21 -22.18 29.04
CA ARG A 208 -30.55 -22.87 27.77
C ARG A 208 -30.27 -22.03 26.53
N ASP A 209 -30.41 -20.71 26.65
CA ASP A 209 -30.14 -19.79 25.55
C ASP A 209 -28.63 -19.57 25.37
N VAL A 210 -27.86 -19.56 26.47
CA VAL A 210 -26.39 -19.53 26.44
C VAL A 210 -25.85 -20.79 25.76
N ASP A 211 -26.34 -21.97 26.17
CA ASP A 211 -25.98 -23.27 25.58
C ASP A 211 -26.28 -23.31 24.07
N ARG A 212 -27.44 -22.75 23.68
CA ARG A 212 -27.82 -22.65 22.27
C ARG A 212 -26.83 -21.79 21.50
N CYS A 213 -26.45 -20.62 22.03
CA CYS A 213 -25.48 -19.75 21.38
C CYS A 213 -24.10 -20.41 21.22
N ILE A 214 -23.63 -21.14 22.24
CA ILE A 214 -22.37 -21.90 22.18
C ILE A 214 -22.45 -22.97 21.09
N ARG A 215 -23.49 -23.80 21.12
CA ARG A 215 -23.69 -24.87 20.13
C ARG A 215 -23.78 -24.31 18.70
N ASP A 216 -24.47 -23.20 18.51
CA ASP A 216 -24.58 -22.53 17.22
C ASP A 216 -23.22 -22.01 16.73
N ALA A 217 -22.40 -21.46 17.63
CA ALA A 217 -21.05 -21.01 17.30
C ALA A 217 -20.13 -22.18 16.91
N TYR A 218 -20.18 -23.28 17.65
CA TYR A 218 -19.35 -24.48 17.44
C TYR A 218 -19.89 -25.43 16.36
N SER A 219 -21.06 -25.16 15.78
CA SER A 219 -21.63 -25.90 14.64
C SER A 219 -20.75 -25.89 13.38
N GLY A 220 -19.76 -24.99 13.30
CA GLY A 220 -18.89 -24.81 12.14
C GLY A 220 -19.51 -24.07 10.96
N ILE A 221 -20.79 -23.67 11.07
CA ILE A 221 -21.49 -22.87 10.04
C ILE A 221 -20.88 -21.47 9.94
N TYR A 222 -20.48 -20.91 11.07
CA TYR A 222 -19.90 -19.58 11.16
C TYR A 222 -18.37 -19.66 11.22
N LYS A 223 -17.68 -18.64 10.68
CA LYS A 223 -16.21 -18.59 10.65
C LYS A 223 -15.59 -17.82 11.82
N GLY A 224 -16.40 -17.05 12.55
CA GLY A 224 -15.98 -16.18 13.65
C GLY A 224 -16.91 -14.99 13.82
N ALA A 225 -16.60 -14.15 14.81
CA ALA A 225 -17.39 -12.97 15.12
C ALA A 225 -17.31 -11.95 13.97
N SER A 226 -18.47 -11.47 13.54
CA SER A 226 -18.59 -10.49 12.45
C SER A 226 -18.25 -9.10 12.95
N SER A 227 -17.44 -8.36 12.18
CA SER A 227 -17.08 -6.98 12.51
C SER A 227 -18.28 -6.03 12.57
N ILE A 228 -19.37 -6.35 11.86
CA ILE A 228 -20.60 -5.55 11.89
C ILE A 228 -21.23 -5.65 13.29
N TYR A 229 -21.43 -6.87 13.78
CA TYR A 229 -22.00 -7.12 15.10
C TYR A 229 -21.10 -6.58 16.23
N ILE A 230 -19.78 -6.73 16.10
CA ILE A 230 -18.81 -6.16 17.06
C ILE A 230 -18.93 -4.64 17.12
N ASN A 231 -18.92 -3.96 15.97
CA ASN A 231 -19.02 -2.50 15.93
C ASN A 231 -20.37 -2.01 16.44
N GLU A 232 -21.46 -2.70 16.12
CA GLU A 232 -22.80 -2.33 16.59
C GLU A 232 -22.94 -2.54 18.10
N LEU A 233 -22.40 -3.63 18.67
CA LEU A 233 -22.31 -3.80 20.13
C LEU A 233 -21.53 -2.67 20.81
N ILE A 234 -20.40 -2.26 20.22
CA ILE A 234 -19.60 -1.13 20.73
C ILE A 234 -20.39 0.18 20.60
N GLU A 235 -21.08 0.42 19.48
CA GLU A 235 -21.90 1.63 19.27
C GLU A 235 -23.07 1.70 20.25
N THR A 236 -23.73 0.57 20.54
CA THR A 236 -24.88 0.50 21.44
C THR A 236 -24.49 0.61 22.91
N TRP A 237 -23.41 -0.05 23.34
CA TRP A 237 -23.10 -0.23 24.77
C TRP A 237 -21.86 0.53 25.25
N ALA A 238 -21.03 1.09 24.36
CA ALA A 238 -19.86 1.86 24.75
C ALA A 238 -20.13 3.36 24.78
N SER A 239 -19.60 4.02 25.81
CA SER A 239 -19.53 5.49 25.87
C SER A 239 -18.60 6.04 24.79
N THR A 240 -18.77 7.32 24.43
CA THR A 240 -17.97 7.99 23.37
C THR A 240 -16.46 7.89 23.61
N SER A 241 -16.02 7.93 24.86
CA SER A 241 -14.60 7.80 25.23
C SER A 241 -14.08 6.37 25.04
N GLU A 242 -14.87 5.36 25.36
CA GLU A 242 -14.56 3.94 25.15
C GLU A 242 -14.52 3.59 23.66
N GLN A 243 -15.48 4.07 22.88
CA GLN A 243 -15.48 3.90 21.43
C GLN A 243 -14.18 4.43 20.81
N THR A 244 -13.71 5.57 21.28
CA THR A 244 -12.46 6.17 20.79
C THR A 244 -11.26 5.28 21.09
N LYS A 245 -11.15 4.75 22.32
CA LYS A 245 -10.08 3.82 22.71
C LYS A 245 -10.11 2.53 21.88
N LEU A 246 -11.28 1.94 21.70
CA LEU A 246 -11.46 0.68 20.94
C LEU A 246 -11.20 0.87 19.43
N LYS A 247 -11.55 2.02 18.87
CA LYS A 247 -11.34 2.35 17.44
C LYS A 247 -9.88 2.74 17.14
N GLN A 248 -9.14 3.29 18.10
CA GLN A 248 -7.74 3.72 17.95
C GLN A 248 -6.72 2.57 17.84
N VAL A 249 -7.12 1.32 18.13
CA VAL A 249 -6.23 0.14 18.07
C VAL A 249 -5.81 -0.21 16.62
N LYS A 250 -6.47 0.35 15.60
CA LYS A 250 -6.08 0.14 14.19
C LYS A 250 -4.81 0.91 13.84
N SER A 251 -3.67 0.26 14.06
CA SER A 251 -2.44 0.34 13.26
C SER A 251 -1.98 1.76 12.90
N ASN A 252 -1.33 2.44 13.85
CA ASN A 252 -0.32 3.46 13.55
C ASN A 252 0.99 2.85 12.99
N SER A 253 0.90 1.82 12.15
CA SER A 253 2.03 1.45 11.30
C SER A 253 2.14 2.49 10.19
N TRP A 254 2.82 3.59 10.47
CA TRP A 254 3.28 4.52 9.45
C TRP A 254 4.06 3.75 8.39
N TYR A 255 3.45 3.54 7.23
CA TYR A 255 4.08 2.89 6.11
C TYR A 255 4.57 3.94 5.13
N LYS A 256 5.88 4.14 5.08
CA LYS A 256 6.50 4.95 4.04
C LYS A 256 6.42 4.19 2.72
N PHE A 257 5.48 4.58 1.86
CA PHE A 257 5.40 4.03 0.50
C PHE A 257 6.74 4.22 -0.21
N ALA A 258 7.19 3.17 -0.90
CA ALA A 258 8.37 3.28 -1.75
C ALA A 258 8.11 4.32 -2.84
N LYS A 259 8.95 5.35 -2.92
CA LYS A 259 8.86 6.36 -3.99
C LYS A 259 8.90 5.68 -5.36
N LYS A 260 8.08 6.16 -6.31
CA LYS A 260 8.14 5.75 -7.72
C LYS A 260 9.56 5.94 -8.24
N ARG A 261 9.98 5.12 -9.22
CA ARG A 261 11.38 5.15 -9.68
C ARG A 261 11.77 6.51 -10.28
N GLU A 262 10.83 7.19 -10.93
CA GLU A 262 11.01 8.55 -11.47
C GLU A 262 11.33 9.58 -10.37
N ASP A 263 10.67 9.48 -9.21
CA ASP A 263 10.79 10.47 -8.11
C ASP A 263 12.01 10.23 -7.19
N ARG A 264 12.82 9.21 -7.48
CA ARG A 264 14.00 8.88 -6.66
C ARG A 264 15.16 9.81 -7.01
N LYS A 265 15.30 10.90 -6.27
CA LYS A 265 16.49 11.75 -6.28
C LYS A 265 17.64 11.05 -5.54
N TYR A 266 18.77 10.86 -6.22
CA TYR A 266 20.00 10.34 -5.60
C TYR A 266 20.78 11.48 -4.97
N SER A 267 20.72 11.58 -3.64
CA SER A 267 21.35 12.68 -2.89
C SER A 267 22.87 12.69 -2.98
N HIS A 268 23.52 11.52 -2.93
CA HIS A 268 24.99 11.41 -2.84
C HIS A 268 25.72 11.47 -4.19
N LYS A 269 25.06 11.81 -5.29
CA LYS A 269 25.68 11.74 -6.63
C LYS A 269 26.83 12.74 -6.79
N SER A 270 26.71 13.94 -6.24
CA SER A 270 27.75 14.98 -6.30
C SER A 270 28.97 14.63 -5.47
N GLU A 271 28.75 14.14 -4.25
CA GLU A 271 29.80 13.68 -3.32
C GLU A 271 30.66 12.60 -3.99
N TRP A 272 30.02 11.53 -4.49
CA TRP A 272 30.75 10.45 -5.16
C TRP A 272 31.54 10.87 -6.39
N LYS A 273 31.09 11.90 -7.12
CA LYS A 273 31.87 12.45 -8.25
C LYS A 273 33.13 13.15 -7.77
N GLN A 274 32.99 13.96 -6.72
CA GLN A 274 34.11 14.71 -6.16
C GLN A 274 35.15 13.75 -5.58
N ASP A 275 34.71 12.73 -4.84
CA ASP A 275 35.59 11.72 -4.26
C ASP A 275 36.37 10.95 -5.33
N LEU A 276 35.72 10.61 -6.45
CA LEU A 276 36.39 9.96 -7.58
C LEU A 276 37.46 10.84 -8.21
N ILE A 277 37.17 12.12 -8.46
CA ILE A 277 38.15 13.07 -9.02
C ILE A 277 39.33 13.23 -8.07
N THR A 278 39.07 13.43 -6.78
CA THR A 278 40.10 13.55 -5.74
C THR A 278 40.95 12.29 -5.66
N PHE A 279 40.32 11.11 -5.69
CA PHE A 279 41.01 9.83 -5.68
C PHE A 279 41.93 9.66 -6.90
N PHE A 280 41.43 9.91 -8.11
CA PHE A 280 42.26 9.79 -9.31
C PHE A 280 43.41 10.79 -9.33
N ASN A 281 43.19 12.03 -8.89
CA ASN A 281 44.25 13.03 -8.80
C ASN A 281 45.32 12.65 -7.76
N LYS A 282 44.93 12.00 -6.66
CA LYS A 282 45.86 11.52 -5.63
C LYS A 282 46.69 10.33 -6.09
N VAL A 283 46.08 9.43 -6.86
CA VAL A 283 46.74 8.20 -7.35
C VAL A 283 47.57 8.46 -8.61
N ALA A 284 47.31 9.54 -9.35
CA ALA A 284 48.09 9.90 -10.53
C ALA A 284 49.55 10.21 -10.16
N THR A 285 50.43 9.23 -10.34
CA THR A 285 51.88 9.41 -10.24
C THR A 285 52.42 9.98 -11.56
N ASN A 286 53.34 10.93 -11.51
CA ASN A 286 54.00 11.54 -12.67
C ASN A 286 53.06 12.14 -13.75
N ASN A 287 51.88 12.60 -13.35
CA ASN A 287 50.85 13.13 -14.26
C ASN A 287 50.35 12.10 -15.30
N GLU A 288 50.55 10.80 -15.07
CA GLU A 288 50.09 9.75 -15.98
C GLU A 288 48.64 9.34 -15.71
N ASN A 289 48.08 8.56 -16.63
CA ASN A 289 46.73 8.04 -16.52
C ASN A 289 46.66 6.98 -15.42
N VAL A 290 45.61 7.02 -14.59
CA VAL A 290 45.45 6.04 -13.50
C VAL A 290 44.88 4.74 -14.04
N VAL A 291 45.69 3.68 -14.09
CA VAL A 291 45.26 2.33 -14.51
C VAL A 291 44.86 1.50 -13.30
N ILE A 292 43.55 1.39 -13.04
CA ILE A 292 43.03 0.69 -11.85
C ILE A 292 41.77 -0.13 -12.17
N SER A 293 41.54 -1.20 -11.40
CA SER A 293 40.33 -2.02 -11.51
C SER A 293 39.15 -1.39 -10.76
N THR A 294 37.93 -1.64 -11.24
CA THR A 294 36.71 -1.15 -10.60
C THR A 294 36.53 -1.68 -9.18
N ARG A 295 36.97 -2.91 -8.89
CA ARG A 295 36.95 -3.49 -7.53
C ARG A 295 37.84 -2.72 -6.57
N LYS A 296 39.04 -2.33 -7.01
CA LYS A 296 39.97 -1.59 -6.14
C LYS A 296 39.46 -0.17 -5.86
N ILE A 297 38.78 0.48 -6.81
CA ILE A 297 38.09 1.75 -6.57
C ILE A 297 37.00 1.58 -5.50
N GLN A 298 36.18 0.53 -5.60
CA GLN A 298 35.13 0.23 -4.60
C GLN A 298 35.71 0.05 -3.20
N GLN A 299 36.81 -0.70 -3.07
CA GLN A 299 37.47 -0.92 -1.78
C GLN A 299 38.05 0.36 -1.17
N ASN A 300 38.65 1.24 -2.00
CA ASN A 300 39.25 2.48 -1.49
C ASN A 300 38.21 3.52 -1.07
N LEU A 301 37.07 3.60 -1.77
CA LEU A 301 36.05 4.62 -1.53
C LEU A 301 34.84 4.11 -0.73
N GLY A 302 34.77 2.80 -0.44
CA GLY A 302 33.59 2.20 0.19
C GLY A 302 32.30 2.31 -0.63
N ILE A 303 32.41 2.58 -1.93
CA ILE A 303 31.27 2.86 -2.81
C ILE A 303 30.66 1.57 -3.37
N SER A 304 29.33 1.49 -3.40
CA SER A 304 28.63 0.35 -4.00
C SER A 304 28.86 0.28 -5.53
N PRO A 305 28.82 -0.92 -6.15
CA PRO A 305 29.05 -1.08 -7.59
C PRO A 305 28.11 -0.25 -8.46
N SER A 306 26.85 -0.14 -8.05
CA SER A 306 25.81 0.59 -8.78
C SER A 306 25.99 2.10 -8.68
N SER A 307 26.37 2.62 -7.52
CA SER A 307 26.71 4.03 -7.32
C SER A 307 27.96 4.41 -8.12
N LEU A 308 29.01 3.57 -8.10
CA LEU A 308 30.23 3.79 -8.86
C LEU A 308 29.97 3.85 -10.37
N SER A 309 29.24 2.87 -10.91
CA SER A 309 28.91 2.84 -12.34
C SER A 309 28.17 4.11 -12.79
N ARG A 310 27.24 4.61 -11.96
CA ARG A 310 26.49 5.84 -12.25
C ARG A 310 27.35 7.09 -12.13
N ALA A 311 28.20 7.17 -11.12
CA ALA A 311 29.11 8.30 -10.94
C ALA A 311 30.10 8.41 -12.13
N LEU A 312 30.72 7.29 -12.53
CA LEU A 312 31.59 7.22 -13.70
C LEU A 312 30.87 7.60 -15.00
N LYS A 313 29.65 7.07 -15.23
CA LYS A 313 28.83 7.46 -16.39
C LYS A 313 28.52 8.96 -16.41
N SER A 314 28.21 9.53 -15.26
CA SER A 314 27.92 10.97 -15.16
C SER A 314 29.17 11.82 -15.40
N LEU A 315 30.32 11.43 -14.84
CA LEU A 315 31.60 12.12 -15.06
C LEU A 315 32.04 12.07 -16.52
N LYS A 316 31.84 10.93 -17.19
CA LYS A 316 32.08 10.77 -18.63
C LYS A 316 31.17 11.68 -19.45
N LYS A 317 29.86 11.75 -19.12
CA LYS A 317 28.90 12.63 -19.80
C LYS A 317 29.22 14.12 -19.61
N GLU A 318 29.77 14.48 -18.45
CA GLU A 318 30.20 15.85 -18.12
C GLU A 318 31.61 16.19 -18.62
N ASN A 319 32.26 15.31 -19.39
CA ASN A 319 33.63 15.47 -19.90
C ASN A 319 34.70 15.72 -18.82
N LYS A 320 34.41 15.39 -17.56
CA LYS A 320 35.36 15.54 -16.43
C LYS A 320 36.32 14.36 -16.31
N LEU A 321 35.99 13.24 -16.94
CA LEU A 321 36.75 11.99 -16.87
C LEU A 321 36.75 11.28 -18.21
N ILE A 322 37.95 10.97 -18.71
CA ILE A 322 38.16 10.10 -19.87
C ILE A 322 38.46 8.70 -19.36
N ILE A 323 37.79 7.70 -19.94
CA ILE A 323 37.95 6.29 -19.57
C ILE A 323 38.38 5.53 -20.83
N LYS A 324 39.58 4.94 -20.79
CA LYS A 324 40.10 4.08 -21.87
C LYS A 324 40.26 2.65 -21.37
N ASP A 325 39.90 1.70 -22.21
CA ASP A 325 40.11 0.28 -21.91
C ASP A 325 41.57 -0.08 -22.23
N THR A 326 42.25 -0.74 -21.30
CA THR A 326 43.70 -1.06 -21.43
C THR A 326 43.95 -2.47 -21.95
N GLY A 327 42.91 -3.21 -22.38
CA GLY A 327 43.00 -4.58 -22.89
C GLY A 327 43.35 -5.66 -21.86
N PHE A 328 44.10 -5.33 -20.80
CA PHE A 328 44.55 -6.27 -19.77
C PHE A 328 43.66 -6.31 -18.52
N ASN A 329 43.28 -7.53 -18.08
CA ASN A 329 42.69 -7.83 -16.76
C ASN A 329 41.54 -6.92 -16.32
N LYS A 330 40.67 -6.50 -17.25
CA LYS A 330 39.53 -5.59 -17.00
C LYS A 330 39.89 -4.28 -16.28
N LYS A 331 41.17 -3.87 -16.34
CA LYS A 331 41.62 -2.56 -15.86
C LYS A 331 41.21 -1.49 -16.87
N LYS A 332 41.00 -0.28 -16.37
CA LYS A 332 40.70 0.89 -17.19
C LYS A 332 41.65 2.00 -16.81
N ALA A 333 42.07 2.77 -17.80
CA ALA A 333 42.82 4.00 -17.62
C ALA A 333 41.83 5.15 -17.42
N TYR A 334 41.98 5.87 -16.32
CA TYR A 334 41.18 7.04 -15.96
C TYR A 334 42.06 8.29 -16.04
N THR A 335 41.62 9.25 -16.84
CA THR A 335 42.29 10.55 -16.99
C THR A 335 41.31 11.65 -16.59
N THR A 336 41.66 12.43 -15.57
CA THR A 336 40.91 13.62 -15.18
C THR A 336 41.36 14.82 -16.03
N LEU A 337 40.51 15.85 -16.13
CA LEU A 337 40.90 17.12 -16.78
C LEU A 337 42.19 17.70 -16.17
N TYR A 338 42.35 17.60 -14.85
CA TYR A 338 43.54 18.05 -14.16
C TYR A 338 44.81 17.36 -14.67
N THR A 339 44.78 16.02 -14.74
CA THR A 339 45.92 15.24 -15.26
C THR A 339 46.18 15.55 -16.74
N LEU A 340 45.14 15.74 -17.55
CA LEU A 340 45.28 16.05 -18.97
C LEU A 340 45.96 17.41 -19.19
N VAL A 341 45.55 18.45 -18.46
CA VAL A 341 46.16 19.79 -18.56
C VAL A 341 47.63 19.73 -18.18
N ARG A 342 47.97 19.01 -17.09
CA ARG A 342 49.38 18.82 -16.71
C ARG A 342 50.19 18.05 -17.74
N GLN A 343 49.62 17.00 -18.36
CA GLN A 343 50.29 16.28 -19.45
C GLN A 343 50.60 17.20 -20.63
N LEU A 344 49.67 18.09 -21.01
CA LEU A 344 49.89 19.06 -22.08
C LEU A 344 50.97 20.07 -21.74
N GLN A 345 50.98 20.59 -20.50
CA GLN A 345 52.03 21.49 -20.02
C GLN A 345 53.41 20.82 -20.05
N ASN A 346 53.51 19.60 -19.54
CA ASN A 346 54.77 18.84 -19.56
C ASN A 346 55.26 18.57 -20.99
N LYS A 347 54.36 18.22 -21.92
CA LYS A 347 54.73 18.05 -23.34
C LYS A 347 55.20 19.34 -23.98
N LYS A 348 54.58 20.48 -23.65
CA LYS A 348 55.01 21.79 -24.15
C LYS A 348 56.41 22.13 -23.62
N GLU A 349 56.67 21.92 -22.34
CA GLU A 349 58.00 22.17 -21.76
C GLU A 349 59.05 21.20 -22.33
N GLN A 350 58.71 19.93 -22.51
CA GLN A 350 59.61 18.96 -23.14
C GLN A 350 59.97 19.38 -24.58
N TYR A 351 58.97 19.76 -25.38
CA TYR A 351 59.20 20.27 -26.74
C TYR A 351 60.11 21.50 -26.76
N ARG A 352 59.93 22.43 -25.80
CA ARG A 352 60.82 23.60 -25.68
C ARG A 352 62.25 23.20 -25.35
N ILE A 353 62.44 22.25 -24.44
CA ILE A 353 63.76 21.74 -24.08
C ILE A 353 64.41 21.04 -25.28
N ASP A 354 63.66 20.21 -26.01
CA ASP A 354 64.17 19.47 -27.17
C ASP A 354 64.62 20.44 -28.28
N VAL A 355 63.80 21.45 -28.61
CA VAL A 355 64.18 22.50 -29.59
C VAL A 355 65.44 23.27 -29.14
N LEU A 356 65.55 23.61 -27.86
CA LEU A 356 66.74 24.30 -27.34
C LEU A 356 67.98 23.42 -27.42
N LYS A 357 67.85 22.10 -27.18
CA LYS A 357 68.95 21.14 -27.32
C LYS A 357 69.43 21.04 -28.76
N ASP A 358 68.52 20.89 -29.71
CA ASP A 358 68.84 20.79 -31.14
C ASP A 358 69.63 22.03 -31.59
N ILE A 359 69.17 23.23 -31.22
CA ILE A 359 69.88 24.50 -31.52
C ILE A 359 71.27 24.55 -30.87
N THR A 360 71.40 24.08 -29.62
CA THR A 360 72.72 24.05 -28.96
C THR A 360 73.67 23.05 -29.59
N GLU A 361 73.20 21.88 -30.02
CA GLU A 361 74.01 20.87 -30.70
C GLU A 361 74.47 21.37 -32.08
N GLU A 362 73.60 22.03 -32.83
CA GLU A 362 73.94 22.68 -34.10
C GLU A 362 75.05 23.73 -33.91
N ASN A 363 74.90 24.63 -32.94
CA ASN A 363 75.91 25.66 -32.64
C ASN A 363 77.26 25.06 -32.18
N ILE A 364 77.26 23.97 -31.38
CA ILE A 364 78.50 23.31 -30.95
C ILE A 364 79.23 22.67 -32.14
N ASN A 365 78.47 22.08 -33.07
CA ASN A 365 79.04 21.50 -34.28
C ASN A 365 79.65 22.57 -35.19
N GLU A 366 78.98 23.71 -35.37
CA GLU A 366 79.50 24.85 -36.13
C GLU A 366 80.81 25.40 -35.51
N LEU A 367 80.83 25.60 -34.18
CA LEU A 367 82.04 26.04 -33.47
C LEU A 367 83.20 25.04 -33.66
N SER A 368 82.92 23.74 -33.58
CA SER A 368 83.93 22.70 -33.78
C SER A 368 84.50 22.70 -35.20
N GLN A 369 83.67 22.96 -36.21
CA GLN A 369 84.12 23.09 -37.61
C GLN A 369 84.99 24.34 -37.80
N LEU A 370 84.61 25.48 -37.22
CA LEU A 370 85.40 26.70 -37.26
C LEU A 370 86.76 26.54 -36.57
N GLU A 371 86.81 25.86 -35.42
CA GLU A 371 88.07 25.54 -34.74
C GLU A 371 88.98 24.66 -35.58
N GLN A 372 88.43 23.66 -36.27
CA GLN A 372 89.19 22.81 -37.20
C GLN A 372 89.76 23.62 -38.37
N GLN A 373 88.94 24.49 -38.99
CA GLN A 373 89.39 25.39 -40.06
C GLN A 373 90.47 26.36 -39.58
N LEU A 374 90.34 26.90 -38.37
CA LEU A 374 91.33 27.81 -37.80
C LEU A 374 92.65 27.09 -37.50
N LYS A 375 92.58 25.81 -37.13
CA LYS A 375 93.76 24.96 -36.92
C LYS A 375 94.47 24.62 -38.23
N SER A 376 93.74 24.33 -39.31
CA SER A 376 94.33 24.06 -40.63
C SER A 376 95.01 25.31 -41.20
N LEU A 377 94.38 26.49 -41.09
CA LEU A 377 94.97 27.77 -41.52
C LEU A 377 96.25 28.12 -40.75
N LYS A 378 96.28 27.87 -39.43
CA LYS A 378 97.50 28.04 -38.62
C LYS A 378 98.62 27.07 -39.00
N GLN A 379 98.28 25.89 -39.50
CA GLN A 379 99.25 24.88 -39.92
C GLN A 379 99.80 25.19 -41.32
N GLU A 380 98.97 25.71 -42.23
CA GLU A 380 99.41 26.26 -43.53
C GLU A 380 100.37 27.45 -43.34
N ASN A 381 100.04 28.39 -42.44
CA ASN A 381 100.92 29.54 -42.15
C ASN A 381 102.27 29.16 -41.49
N LYS A 382 102.39 27.96 -40.89
CA LYS A 382 103.68 27.44 -40.40
C LYS A 382 104.55 26.83 -41.50
N ASN A 383 103.94 26.41 -42.61
CA ASN A 383 104.63 25.79 -43.74
C ASN A 383 104.92 26.77 -44.88
N THR A 384 104.43 28.01 -44.81
CA THR A 384 104.84 29.10 -45.69
C THR A 384 106.26 29.55 -45.37
N ILE A 385 107.21 29.14 -46.22
CA ILE A 385 108.53 29.73 -46.31
C ILE A 385 108.34 31.15 -46.87
N ILE A 386 108.77 32.17 -46.12
CA ILE A 386 108.91 33.51 -46.64
C ILE A 386 110.07 33.46 -47.64
N VAL A 387 109.76 33.49 -48.94
CA VAL A 387 110.76 33.70 -49.98
C VAL A 387 110.99 35.22 -50.05
N ASP A 388 112.21 35.64 -49.77
CA ASP A 388 112.59 37.04 -49.87
C ASP A 388 112.63 37.45 -51.35
N ILE A 389 112.15 38.64 -51.66
CA ILE A 389 111.91 39.13 -53.04
C ILE A 389 113.23 39.30 -53.84
N GLY A 390 114.39 39.09 -53.20
CA GLY A 390 115.72 39.16 -53.83
C GLY A 390 116.12 37.97 -54.71
N ASP A 391 115.42 36.83 -54.66
CA ASP A 391 115.83 35.60 -55.36
C ASP A 391 115.10 35.33 -56.69
N LEU A 392 114.34 36.30 -57.22
CA LEU A 392 113.69 36.15 -58.53
C LEU A 392 114.58 36.74 -59.64
N ASP A 393 115.34 35.86 -60.28
CA ASP A 393 116.06 36.09 -61.53
C ASP A 393 115.06 36.46 -62.65
N THR A 394 115.03 37.74 -63.02
CA THR A 394 114.25 38.25 -64.15
C THR A 394 115.08 38.13 -65.42
N GLY A 395 114.96 36.98 -66.09
CA GLY A 395 115.49 36.78 -67.45
C GLY A 395 114.89 37.73 -68.48
#